data_AF-A0ABD5N5T0-F1
#
_entry.id   AF-A0ABD5N5T0-F1
#
_cell.length_a   1.000
_cell.length_b   1.000
_cell.length_c   1.000
_cell.angle_alpha   90.00
_cell.angle_beta   90.00
_cell.angle_gamma   90.00
#
_symmetry.space_group_name_H-M   'P 1'
#
loop_
_entity.id
_entity.type
_entity.pdbx_description
1 polymer ?
#
loop_
_entity_poly.entity_id
_entity_poly.type
_entity_poly.pdbx_seq_one_letter_code
_entity_poly.pdbx_strand_id
1 'polypeptide(L)'
;MPMVTLRYDDLEKLIGADKDTILDRMPMIGADIERIGEEHIDVEFFPDRPDLFSVEGVARAMRGFLEIETGLPRYNVKNSNVSITIDESIKSIRPHLACAVVRGLHLDDGSIEPLMSLQENLHWGVGRDRKKVSIGVHDLSKIKSPFVYKAADPKIEFVPLDFDCPFTMHEILEKHPKGIKFAHILDGMKRYPLIVDAADNVLSFPPIINSALTMVTDTTKDLFIEVTGMDASVAIALNIVVTALAERGGRIESVKIVSNGSAKKMPNLSPTTRSLQVEEVNSLLGLNLNAEEIARNLEKMRFGATIDENELKVEVPAYRADILHDWDLIEDVAIGYGYDRFKPVFPETATIGKTHYIEDKFELLTDAMVGLGFSEVMTFTLTNEKVHFDNMRRIRTQVTNVKHPISIDQTMVRSSILPSLIEILSFNKHHDLPQKIFEVGDVLLDGKNAQLLACVSIHSKANFAEIKSIAESVMRELRTEFTIEEADDHAFLEGRRAHIIVNGRRMGTFGEIHPDVILSFGLDQPVVAFELDIS
;
A
#
# COMPACT_ATOMS: atom_id res chain seq x y z
N MET A 1 6.45 -1.06 -2.74
CA MET A 1 5.65 -0.25 -3.68
C MET A 1 6.03 -0.70 -5.10
N PRO A 2 5.81 0.01 -6.23
CA PRO A 2 6.29 -0.50 -7.51
C PRO A 2 7.82 -0.38 -7.55
N MET A 3 8.47 -1.52 -7.73
CA MET A 3 9.90 -1.61 -7.91
C MET A 3 10.21 -1.41 -9.39
N VAL A 4 11.13 -0.49 -9.70
CA VAL A 4 11.55 -0.18 -11.06
C VAL A 4 13.01 -0.57 -11.21
N THR A 5 13.29 -1.48 -12.13
CA THR A 5 14.65 -1.86 -12.50
C THR A 5 15.18 -0.88 -13.54
N LEU A 6 16.27 -0.18 -13.22
CA LEU A 6 16.89 0.84 -14.06
C LEU A 6 18.30 0.40 -14.47
N ARG A 7 18.51 0.21 -15.78
CA ARG A 7 19.83 -0.17 -16.32
C ARG A 7 20.74 1.05 -16.41
N TYR A 8 22.01 0.90 -16.02
CA TYR A 8 22.95 2.02 -15.98
C TYR A 8 23.19 2.63 -17.36
N ASP A 9 23.50 1.82 -18.36
CA ASP A 9 23.78 2.29 -19.73
C ASP A 9 22.63 3.14 -20.31
N ASP A 10 21.38 2.79 -19.98
CA ASP A 10 20.20 3.50 -20.46
C ASP A 10 19.96 4.80 -19.67
N LEU A 11 20.16 4.77 -18.34
CA LEU A 11 20.11 5.97 -17.50
C LEU A 11 21.17 6.99 -17.90
N GLU A 12 22.44 6.60 -18.00
CA GLU A 12 23.54 7.50 -18.37
C GLU A 12 23.30 8.12 -19.75
N LYS A 13 22.78 7.34 -20.70
CA LYS A 13 22.44 7.82 -22.04
C LYS A 13 21.28 8.81 -22.05
N LEU A 14 20.22 8.56 -21.27
CA LEU A 14 19.02 9.41 -21.24
C LEU A 14 19.20 10.65 -20.35
N ILE A 15 20.04 10.58 -19.32
CA ILE A 15 20.31 11.70 -18.39
C ILE A 15 21.47 12.55 -18.90
N GLY A 16 22.54 11.93 -19.40
CA GLY A 16 23.79 12.59 -19.74
C GLY A 16 24.71 12.85 -18.53
N ALA A 17 24.57 12.06 -17.47
CA ALA A 17 25.42 12.09 -16.27
C ALA A 17 25.98 10.70 -15.97
N ASP A 18 27.07 10.63 -15.20
CA ASP A 18 27.69 9.37 -14.79
C ASP A 18 26.88 8.64 -13.69
N LYS A 19 27.05 7.32 -13.64
CA LYS A 19 26.43 6.43 -12.67
C LYS A 19 26.57 6.90 -11.21
N ASP A 20 27.75 7.34 -10.79
CA ASP A 20 27.99 7.68 -9.38
C ASP A 20 27.21 8.93 -8.98
N THR A 21 27.21 9.95 -9.86
CA THR A 21 26.38 11.16 -9.68
C THR A 21 24.89 10.82 -9.63
N ILE A 22 24.41 9.92 -10.49
CA ILE A 22 23.00 9.52 -10.54
C ILE A 22 22.60 8.81 -9.23
N LEU A 23 23.43 7.89 -8.73
CA LEU A 23 23.15 7.13 -7.52
C LEU A 23 23.15 7.99 -6.25
N ASP A 24 24.07 8.95 -6.15
CA ASP A 24 24.14 9.87 -5.01
C ASP A 24 22.90 10.79 -4.93
N ARG A 25 22.40 11.23 -6.09
CA ARG A 25 21.33 12.23 -6.17
C ARG A 25 19.93 11.65 -6.27
N MET A 26 19.76 10.43 -6.77
CA MET A 26 18.44 9.80 -6.95
C MET A 26 17.61 9.73 -5.66
N PRO A 27 18.16 9.42 -4.46
CA PRO A 27 17.37 9.40 -3.24
C PRO A 27 16.75 10.77 -2.89
N MET A 28 17.39 11.86 -3.34
CA MET A 28 16.92 13.21 -3.06
C MET A 28 15.61 13.58 -3.79
N ILE A 29 15.18 12.80 -4.79
CA ILE A 29 13.90 13.00 -5.50
C ILE A 29 12.80 12.04 -5.03
N GLY A 30 12.91 11.49 -3.82
CA GLY A 30 11.88 10.60 -3.23
C GLY A 30 11.97 9.17 -3.76
N ALA A 31 13.19 8.64 -3.85
CA ALA A 31 13.46 7.28 -4.32
C ALA A 31 14.21 6.49 -3.25
N ASP A 32 13.82 5.24 -3.01
CA ASP A 32 14.55 4.34 -2.11
C ASP A 32 15.27 3.26 -2.93
N ILE A 33 16.59 3.15 -2.72
CA ILE A 33 17.43 2.21 -3.48
C ILE A 33 17.46 0.89 -2.71
N GLU A 34 16.64 -0.05 -3.15
CA GLU A 34 16.52 -1.39 -2.54
C GLU A 34 17.72 -2.28 -2.87
N ARG A 35 18.20 -2.22 -4.11
CA ARG A 35 19.29 -3.08 -4.57
C ARG A 35 20.18 -2.41 -5.61
N ILE A 36 21.49 -2.55 -5.39
CA ILE A 36 22.53 -2.13 -6.33
C ILE A 36 23.14 -3.39 -6.96
N GLY A 37 22.92 -3.57 -8.26
CA GLY A 37 23.54 -4.62 -9.06
C GLY A 37 24.77 -4.13 -9.84
N GLU A 38 25.35 -5.02 -10.65
CA GLU A 38 26.48 -4.65 -11.53
C GLU A 38 26.00 -3.80 -12.72
N GLU A 39 24.90 -4.20 -13.37
CA GLU A 39 24.38 -3.59 -14.61
C GLU A 39 23.09 -2.76 -14.43
N HIS A 40 22.43 -2.87 -13.28
CA HIS A 40 21.18 -2.17 -12.97
C HIS A 40 21.05 -1.83 -11.48
N ILE A 41 20.10 -0.95 -11.17
CA ILE A 41 19.57 -0.72 -9.82
C ILE A 41 18.09 -1.04 -9.77
N ASP A 42 17.63 -1.52 -8.62
CA ASP A 42 16.22 -1.65 -8.31
C ASP A 42 15.84 -0.54 -7.33
N VAL A 43 14.86 0.27 -7.73
CA VAL A 43 14.47 1.48 -7.01
C VAL A 43 12.99 1.46 -6.73
N GLU A 44 12.62 1.73 -5.48
CA GLU A 44 11.25 1.92 -5.06
C GLU A 44 10.91 3.41 -5.11
N PHE A 45 9.87 3.76 -5.89
CA PHE A 45 9.35 5.11 -5.97
C PHE A 45 8.02 5.21 -5.24
N PHE A 46 7.75 6.39 -4.66
CA PHE A 46 6.46 6.63 -4.02
C PHE A 46 5.30 6.55 -5.02
N PRO A 47 4.13 6.00 -4.62
CA PRO A 47 3.03 5.72 -5.57
C PRO A 47 2.33 6.96 -6.15
N ASP A 48 2.53 8.12 -5.54
CA ASP A 48 2.01 9.42 -5.98
C ASP A 48 2.68 9.90 -7.27
N ARG A 49 3.92 9.47 -7.56
CA ARG A 49 4.68 9.79 -8.77
C ARG A 49 4.73 8.65 -9.79
N PRO A 50 3.60 8.26 -10.41
CA PRO A 50 3.57 7.20 -11.41
C PRO A 50 4.34 7.56 -12.69
N ASP A 51 4.68 8.83 -12.89
CA ASP A 51 5.57 9.26 -13.95
C ASP A 51 7.00 8.74 -13.79
N LEU A 52 7.41 8.31 -12.59
CA LEU A 52 8.71 7.74 -12.28
C LEU A 52 8.76 6.20 -12.43
N PHE A 53 7.68 5.55 -12.85
CA PHE A 53 7.63 4.08 -13.00
C PHE A 53 8.37 3.54 -14.24
N SER A 54 9.26 4.35 -14.82
CA SER A 54 10.00 4.04 -16.05
C SER A 54 11.35 4.74 -16.06
N VAL A 55 12.31 4.17 -16.80
CA VAL A 55 13.65 4.75 -16.97
C VAL A 55 13.57 6.15 -17.58
N GLU A 56 12.68 6.35 -18.54
CA GLU A 56 12.46 7.62 -19.24
C GLU A 56 11.90 8.69 -18.29
N GLY A 57 10.96 8.28 -17.45
CA GLY A 57 10.37 9.12 -16.41
C GLY A 57 11.39 9.59 -15.37
N VAL A 58 12.17 8.63 -14.85
CA VAL A 58 13.28 8.89 -13.91
C VAL A 58 14.32 9.78 -14.57
N ALA A 59 14.74 9.48 -15.79
CA ALA A 59 15.73 10.26 -16.51
C ALA A 59 15.27 11.72 -16.69
N ARG A 60 14.01 11.93 -17.09
CA ARG A 60 13.43 13.27 -17.21
C ARG A 60 13.45 14.05 -15.89
N ALA A 61 13.10 13.41 -14.77
CA ALA A 61 13.15 14.05 -13.46
C ALA A 61 14.59 14.36 -13.04
N MET A 62 15.50 13.42 -13.23
CA MET A 62 16.93 13.57 -12.91
C MET A 62 17.62 14.65 -13.74
N ARG A 63 17.30 14.80 -15.03
CA ARG A 63 17.84 15.92 -15.84
C ARG A 63 17.45 17.28 -15.27
N GLY A 64 16.23 17.40 -14.76
CA GLY A 64 15.76 18.56 -14.01
C GLY A 64 16.54 18.80 -12.74
N PHE A 65 16.59 17.77 -11.89
CA PHE A 65 17.20 17.86 -10.57
C PHE A 65 18.71 18.12 -10.61
N LEU A 66 19.40 17.55 -11.60
CA LEU A 66 20.84 17.77 -11.86
C LEU A 66 21.12 19.07 -12.64
N GLU A 67 20.09 19.87 -12.94
CA GLU A 67 20.20 21.14 -13.68
C GLU A 67 20.77 20.99 -15.10
N ILE A 68 20.71 19.78 -15.69
CA ILE A 68 21.14 19.51 -17.07
C ILE A 68 20.13 20.12 -18.05
N GLU A 69 18.85 19.96 -17.73
CA GLU A 69 17.73 20.50 -18.48
C GLU A 69 16.68 20.90 -17.45
N THR A 70 16.32 22.18 -17.34
CA THR A 70 15.32 22.67 -16.38
C THR A 70 14.09 23.25 -17.07
N GLY A 71 13.03 23.48 -16.30
CA GLY A 71 11.79 24.06 -16.79
C GLY A 71 10.82 23.02 -17.37
N LEU A 72 9.68 23.51 -17.88
CA LEU A 72 8.60 22.67 -18.41
C LEU A 72 9.04 21.92 -19.67
N PRO A 73 9.03 20.57 -19.69
CA PRO A 73 9.19 19.81 -20.92
C PRO A 73 8.02 20.06 -21.87
N ARG A 74 8.32 20.43 -23.12
CA ARG A 74 7.30 20.71 -24.14
C ARG A 74 7.23 19.59 -25.17
N TYR A 75 6.08 18.90 -25.21
CA TYR A 75 5.81 17.85 -26.19
C TYR A 75 4.87 18.35 -27.28
N ASN A 76 5.33 18.35 -28.53
CA ASN A 76 4.52 18.75 -29.66
C ASN A 76 3.61 17.61 -30.13
N VAL A 77 2.29 17.80 -30.03
CA VAL A 77 1.29 16.80 -30.46
C VAL A 77 0.77 17.17 -31.85
N LYS A 78 1.06 16.34 -32.85
CA LYS A 78 0.55 16.51 -34.22
C LYS A 78 -0.84 15.90 -34.37
N ASN A 79 -1.58 16.24 -35.43
CA ASN A 79 -2.84 15.56 -35.74
C ASN A 79 -2.54 14.28 -36.54
N SER A 80 -3.09 13.14 -36.11
CA SER A 80 -3.10 11.92 -36.95
C SER A 80 -4.38 11.84 -37.79
N ASN A 81 -4.37 10.92 -38.76
CA ASN A 81 -5.58 10.49 -39.48
C ASN A 81 -6.30 9.31 -38.80
N VAL A 82 -5.87 8.93 -37.59
CA VAL A 82 -6.42 7.80 -36.85
C VAL A 82 -7.62 8.24 -36.03
N SER A 83 -8.68 7.43 -36.05
CA SER A 83 -9.88 7.67 -35.27
C SER A 83 -10.42 6.40 -34.64
N ILE A 84 -11.01 6.52 -33.46
CA ILE A 84 -11.69 5.43 -32.76
C ILE A 84 -13.10 5.88 -32.33
N THR A 85 -14.08 5.02 -32.55
CA THR A 85 -15.47 5.26 -32.16
C THR A 85 -15.79 4.46 -30.90
N ILE A 86 -16.32 5.12 -29.87
CA ILE A 86 -16.84 4.48 -28.66
C ILE A 86 -18.32 4.18 -28.87
N ASP A 87 -18.66 2.90 -28.91
CA ASP A 87 -20.03 2.42 -29.02
C ASP A 87 -20.78 2.60 -27.69
N GLU A 88 -22.08 2.91 -27.73
CA GLU A 88 -22.86 3.15 -26.51
C GLU A 88 -22.95 1.91 -25.61
N SER A 89 -22.84 0.71 -26.17
CA SER A 89 -22.90 -0.55 -25.42
C SER A 89 -21.82 -0.67 -24.34
N ILE A 90 -20.67 0.01 -24.48
CA ILE A 90 -19.56 -0.12 -23.55
C ILE A 90 -19.68 0.75 -22.30
N LYS A 91 -20.57 1.75 -22.31
CA LYS A 91 -20.67 2.75 -21.23
C LYS A 91 -21.02 2.14 -19.87
N SER A 92 -21.83 1.08 -19.87
CA SER A 92 -22.25 0.37 -18.65
C SER A 92 -21.18 -0.56 -18.08
N ILE A 93 -20.10 -0.81 -18.85
CA ILE A 93 -19.07 -1.79 -18.52
C ILE A 93 -17.75 -1.08 -18.20
N ARG A 94 -17.23 -0.30 -19.15
CA ARG A 94 -15.91 0.36 -19.05
C ARG A 94 -15.86 1.61 -19.93
N PRO A 95 -16.45 2.73 -19.47
CA PRO A 95 -16.83 3.87 -20.33
C PRO A 95 -15.68 4.74 -20.84
N HIS A 96 -14.52 4.75 -20.19
CA HIS A 96 -13.46 5.70 -20.49
C HIS A 96 -12.42 5.11 -21.43
N LEU A 97 -11.98 5.92 -22.40
CA LEU A 97 -10.96 5.59 -23.39
C LEU A 97 -10.08 6.81 -23.65
N ALA A 98 -8.77 6.59 -23.69
CA ALA A 98 -7.78 7.54 -24.14
C ALA A 98 -6.84 6.84 -25.14
N CYS A 99 -6.51 7.48 -26.26
CA CYS A 99 -5.64 6.90 -27.29
C CYS A 99 -4.60 7.90 -27.79
N ALA A 100 -3.47 7.38 -28.26
CA ALA A 100 -2.44 8.14 -28.96
C ALA A 100 -1.79 7.29 -30.04
N VAL A 101 -1.12 7.97 -30.97
CA VAL A 101 -0.15 7.34 -31.88
C VAL A 101 1.22 7.91 -31.59
N VAL A 102 2.25 7.06 -31.55
CA VAL A 102 3.65 7.51 -31.44
C VAL A 102 4.44 6.93 -32.61
N ARG A 103 5.06 7.80 -33.42
CA ARG A 103 5.75 7.41 -34.65
C ARG A 103 7.26 7.58 -34.61
N GLY A 104 7.94 6.77 -35.41
CA GLY A 104 9.38 6.89 -35.66
C GLY A 104 10.23 6.47 -34.47
N LEU A 105 9.75 5.48 -33.72
CA LEU A 105 10.51 4.86 -32.65
C LEU A 105 11.57 3.91 -33.22
N HIS A 106 12.67 3.78 -32.49
CA HIS A 106 13.70 2.76 -32.69
C HIS A 106 13.63 1.84 -31.48
N LEU A 107 12.92 0.72 -31.65
CA LEU A 107 12.72 -0.26 -30.58
C LEU A 107 13.78 -1.35 -30.66
N ASP A 108 14.23 -1.77 -29.48
CA ASP A 108 15.13 -2.88 -29.21
C ASP A 108 14.70 -3.52 -27.88
N ASP A 109 15.30 -4.63 -27.50
CA ASP A 109 14.98 -5.29 -26.22
C ASP A 109 15.15 -4.33 -25.02
N GLY A 110 16.16 -3.46 -25.08
CA GLY A 110 16.45 -2.46 -24.05
C GLY A 110 15.42 -1.33 -23.92
N SER A 111 14.51 -1.17 -24.88
CA SER A 111 13.43 -0.17 -24.85
C SER A 111 12.04 -0.80 -24.79
N ILE A 112 11.87 -2.02 -25.29
CA ILE A 112 10.62 -2.78 -25.17
C ILE A 112 10.39 -3.22 -23.73
N GLU A 113 11.41 -3.78 -23.07
CA GLU A 113 11.27 -4.25 -21.69
C GLU A 113 10.88 -3.12 -20.71
N PRO A 114 11.52 -1.93 -20.71
CA PRO A 114 11.06 -0.80 -19.89
C PRO A 114 9.65 -0.33 -20.22
N LEU A 115 9.23 -0.35 -21.49
CA LEU A 115 7.87 0.02 -21.89
C LEU A 115 6.84 -0.96 -21.33
N MET A 116 7.11 -2.26 -21.40
CA MET A 116 6.23 -3.30 -20.82
C MET A 116 6.23 -3.21 -19.29
N SER A 117 7.38 -2.93 -18.67
CA SER A 117 7.47 -2.70 -17.22
C SER A 117 6.65 -1.48 -16.80
N LEU A 118 6.75 -0.36 -17.52
CA LEU A 118 5.93 0.84 -17.28
C LEU A 118 4.44 0.51 -17.39
N GLN A 119 4.06 -0.24 -18.42
CA GLN A 119 2.68 -0.68 -18.63
C GLN A 119 2.15 -1.49 -17.43
N GLU A 120 2.88 -2.52 -16.97
CA GLU A 120 2.47 -3.36 -15.85
C GLU A 120 2.51 -2.59 -14.50
N ASN A 121 3.47 -1.70 -14.29
CA ASN A 121 3.53 -0.83 -13.10
C ASN A 121 2.34 0.13 -13.04
N LEU A 122 1.96 0.74 -14.18
CA LEU A 122 0.76 1.58 -14.25
C LEU A 122 -0.53 0.78 -14.11
N HIS A 123 -0.58 -0.48 -14.57
CA HIS A 123 -1.71 -1.39 -14.34
C HIS A 123 -1.89 -1.70 -12.85
N TRP A 124 -0.80 -1.95 -12.14
CA TRP A 124 -0.81 -2.25 -10.70
C TRP A 124 -1.15 -1.00 -9.87
N GLY A 125 -0.39 0.09 -10.06
CA GLY A 125 -0.54 1.33 -9.29
C GLY A 125 -1.80 2.11 -9.65
N VAL A 126 -1.75 2.89 -10.74
CA VAL A 126 -2.88 3.74 -11.19
C VAL A 126 -4.12 2.89 -11.52
N GLY A 127 -3.90 1.72 -12.11
CA GLY A 127 -4.95 0.82 -12.56
C GLY A 127 -5.60 -0.03 -11.47
N ARG A 128 -5.02 -0.12 -10.26
CA ARG A 128 -5.45 -1.04 -9.19
C ARG A 128 -5.66 -2.46 -9.71
N ASP A 129 -4.57 -3.06 -10.19
CA ASP A 129 -4.58 -4.34 -10.91
C ASP A 129 -5.56 -4.36 -12.08
N ARG A 130 -5.42 -3.36 -12.97
CA ARG A 130 -6.20 -3.18 -14.20
C ARG A 130 -7.69 -2.85 -14.05
N LYS A 131 -8.23 -2.95 -12.83
CA LYS A 131 -9.64 -2.67 -12.52
C LYS A 131 -10.05 -1.28 -13.00
N LYS A 132 -9.25 -0.26 -12.72
CA LYS A 132 -9.50 1.14 -13.10
C LYS A 132 -8.93 1.52 -14.45
N VAL A 133 -7.73 1.06 -14.79
CA VAL A 133 -7.00 1.46 -16.01
C VAL A 133 -6.31 0.25 -16.62
N SER A 134 -6.49 0.03 -17.92
CA SER A 134 -5.80 -0.99 -18.70
C SER A 134 -5.26 -0.36 -19.96
N ILE A 135 -3.96 -0.47 -20.13
CA ILE A 135 -3.19 0.04 -21.26
C ILE A 135 -2.92 -1.11 -22.22
N GLY A 136 -3.16 -0.91 -23.50
CA GLY A 136 -2.65 -1.72 -24.60
C GLY A 136 -1.65 -0.93 -25.44
N VAL A 137 -0.72 -1.66 -26.03
CA VAL A 137 0.31 -1.13 -26.92
C VAL A 137 0.30 -2.04 -28.15
N HIS A 138 0.15 -1.42 -29.32
CA HIS A 138 -0.08 -2.13 -30.57
C HIS A 138 0.85 -1.64 -31.67
N ASP A 139 1.36 -2.56 -32.50
CA ASP A 139 2.03 -2.21 -33.75
C ASP A 139 1.02 -1.62 -34.74
N LEU A 140 1.15 -0.32 -35.00
CA LEU A 140 0.24 0.42 -35.87
C LEU A 140 0.29 -0.06 -37.32
N SER A 141 1.39 -0.66 -37.77
CA SER A 141 1.52 -1.15 -39.14
C SER A 141 0.64 -2.37 -39.43
N LYS A 142 0.17 -3.07 -38.39
CA LYS A 142 -0.63 -4.30 -38.48
C LYS A 142 -2.14 -4.05 -38.46
N ILE A 143 -2.57 -2.82 -38.21
CA ILE A 143 -3.98 -2.49 -37.95
C ILE A 143 -4.47 -1.34 -38.83
N LYS A 144 -5.79 -1.29 -39.09
CA LYS A 144 -6.39 -0.30 -39.98
C LYS A 144 -7.46 0.56 -39.28
N SER A 145 -7.23 1.87 -39.21
CA SER A 145 -8.22 2.86 -38.76
C SER A 145 -9.36 3.01 -39.79
N PRO A 146 -10.61 3.32 -39.39
CA PRO A 146 -11.07 3.64 -38.02
C PRO A 146 -11.24 2.41 -37.12
N PHE A 147 -10.96 2.59 -35.83
CA PHE A 147 -11.16 1.59 -34.79
C PHE A 147 -12.54 1.72 -34.13
N VAL A 148 -13.03 0.65 -33.49
CA VAL A 148 -14.29 0.65 -32.73
C VAL A 148 -14.08 0.00 -31.37
N TYR A 149 -14.44 0.70 -30.29
CA TYR A 149 -14.47 0.19 -28.93
C TYR A 149 -15.92 -0.11 -28.52
N LYS A 150 -16.24 -1.38 -28.31
CA LYS A 150 -17.63 -1.87 -28.12
C LYS A 150 -17.73 -2.97 -27.08
N ALA A 151 -18.94 -3.21 -26.57
CA ALA A 151 -19.23 -4.42 -25.80
C ALA A 151 -19.57 -5.57 -26.76
N ALA A 152 -18.75 -6.60 -26.79
CA ALA A 152 -18.85 -7.75 -27.68
C ALA A 152 -19.48 -8.99 -27.03
N ASP A 153 -19.95 -9.91 -27.87
CA ASP A 153 -20.40 -11.24 -27.44
C ASP A 153 -19.16 -12.08 -27.04
N PRO A 154 -19.13 -12.73 -25.86
CA PRO A 154 -18.02 -13.58 -25.41
C PRO A 154 -17.58 -14.69 -26.39
N LYS A 155 -18.40 -15.02 -27.40
CA LYS A 155 -18.09 -16.02 -28.43
C LYS A 155 -17.18 -15.51 -29.55
N ILE A 156 -16.82 -14.22 -29.58
CA ILE A 156 -15.85 -13.73 -30.56
C ILE A 156 -14.49 -14.40 -30.30
N GLU A 157 -13.88 -14.85 -31.38
CA GLU A 157 -12.59 -15.55 -31.38
C GLU A 157 -11.47 -14.64 -31.91
N PHE A 158 -10.30 -14.73 -31.28
CA PHE A 158 -9.06 -14.18 -31.81
C PHE A 158 -7.87 -14.94 -31.21
N VAL A 159 -6.67 -14.72 -31.76
CA VAL A 159 -5.44 -15.30 -31.22
C VAL A 159 -4.91 -14.36 -30.12
N PRO A 160 -4.98 -14.73 -28.83
CA PRO A 160 -4.41 -13.91 -27.76
C PRO A 160 -2.89 -13.95 -27.83
N LEU A 161 -2.25 -12.92 -27.26
CA LEU A 161 -0.79 -12.90 -27.07
C LEU A 161 -0.30 -14.19 -26.38
N ASP A 162 0.91 -14.64 -26.70
CA ASP A 162 1.53 -15.87 -26.19
C ASP A 162 0.89 -17.20 -26.66
N PHE A 163 -0.05 -17.15 -27.62
CA PHE A 163 -0.66 -18.34 -28.23
C PHE A 163 -0.67 -18.24 -29.76
N ASP A 164 -0.72 -19.41 -30.43
CA ASP A 164 -0.72 -19.53 -31.89
C ASP A 164 -2.08 -19.92 -32.49
N CYS A 165 -3.08 -20.21 -31.64
CA CYS A 165 -4.41 -20.62 -32.07
C CYS A 165 -5.50 -19.69 -31.52
N PRO A 166 -6.64 -19.55 -32.24
CA PRO A 166 -7.72 -18.70 -31.81
C PRO A 166 -8.47 -19.32 -30.62
N PHE A 167 -8.86 -18.47 -29.68
CA PHE A 167 -9.75 -18.80 -28.56
C PHE A 167 -10.92 -17.83 -28.54
N THR A 168 -12.07 -18.29 -28.07
CA THR A 168 -13.16 -17.38 -27.70
C THR A 168 -12.74 -16.52 -26.50
N MET A 169 -13.30 -15.32 -26.35
CA MET A 169 -13.06 -14.50 -25.16
C MET A 169 -13.40 -15.24 -23.86
N HIS A 170 -14.42 -16.11 -23.87
CA HIS A 170 -14.76 -16.93 -22.72
C HIS A 170 -13.65 -17.96 -22.39
N GLU A 171 -13.14 -18.67 -23.38
CA GLU A 171 -12.03 -19.61 -23.17
C GLU A 171 -10.74 -18.91 -22.73
N ILE A 172 -10.50 -17.68 -23.18
CA ILE A 172 -9.37 -16.89 -22.70
C ILE A 172 -9.47 -16.70 -21.18
N LEU A 173 -10.65 -16.40 -20.63
CA LEU A 173 -10.83 -16.23 -19.18
C LEU A 173 -10.60 -17.53 -18.38
N GLU A 174 -10.80 -18.70 -18.99
CA GLU A 174 -10.65 -20.00 -18.32
C GLU A 174 -9.27 -20.63 -18.51
N LYS A 175 -8.59 -20.38 -19.64
CA LYS A 175 -7.37 -21.09 -20.05
C LYS A 175 -6.13 -20.22 -20.09
N HIS A 176 -6.25 -18.94 -20.44
CA HIS A 176 -5.10 -18.06 -20.57
C HIS A 176 -4.61 -17.61 -19.18
N PRO A 177 -3.30 -17.64 -18.86
CA PRO A 177 -2.79 -17.24 -17.54
C PRO A 177 -3.23 -15.82 -17.10
N LYS A 178 -3.10 -14.82 -17.98
CA LYS A 178 -3.64 -13.45 -17.75
C LYS A 178 -5.17 -13.43 -17.70
N GLY A 179 -5.86 -14.29 -18.45
CA GLY A 179 -7.31 -14.42 -18.43
C GLY A 179 -7.82 -14.86 -17.07
N ILE A 180 -7.28 -15.95 -16.55
CA ILE A 180 -7.62 -16.50 -15.23
C ILE A 180 -7.32 -15.47 -14.13
N LYS A 181 -6.13 -14.84 -14.17
CA LYS A 181 -5.71 -13.84 -13.17
C LYS A 181 -6.71 -12.68 -13.05
N PHE A 182 -7.20 -12.17 -14.18
CA PHE A 182 -8.02 -10.96 -14.23
C PHE A 182 -9.51 -11.20 -14.52
N ALA A 183 -9.96 -12.46 -14.59
CA ALA A 183 -11.35 -12.83 -14.88
C ALA A 183 -12.34 -12.16 -13.92
N HIS A 184 -11.97 -12.06 -12.64
CA HIS A 184 -12.78 -11.46 -11.58
C HIS A 184 -13.22 -10.00 -11.87
N ILE A 185 -12.50 -9.27 -12.74
CA ILE A 185 -12.87 -7.90 -13.12
C ILE A 185 -14.16 -7.87 -13.96
N LEU A 186 -14.43 -8.95 -14.69
CA LEU A 186 -15.58 -9.10 -15.59
C LEU A 186 -16.68 -9.98 -15.00
N ASP A 187 -16.58 -10.36 -13.72
CA ASP A 187 -17.56 -11.22 -13.05
C ASP A 187 -18.97 -10.62 -13.12
N GLY A 188 -19.93 -11.45 -13.52
CA GLY A 188 -21.34 -11.06 -13.66
C GLY A 188 -21.68 -10.28 -14.93
N MET A 189 -20.72 -9.98 -15.81
CA MET A 189 -20.96 -9.27 -17.07
C MET A 189 -21.38 -10.23 -18.19
N LYS A 190 -22.37 -9.82 -18.99
CA LYS A 190 -22.89 -10.62 -20.13
C LYS A 190 -22.17 -10.36 -21.46
N ARG A 191 -21.52 -9.21 -21.57
CA ARG A 191 -20.77 -8.77 -22.75
C ARG A 191 -19.44 -8.19 -22.29
N TYR A 192 -18.44 -8.25 -23.15
CA TYR A 192 -17.06 -7.94 -22.80
C TYR A 192 -16.50 -6.79 -23.63
N PRO A 193 -15.63 -5.93 -23.07
CA PRO A 193 -14.98 -4.87 -23.83
C PRO A 193 -14.13 -5.44 -24.97
N LEU A 194 -14.22 -4.85 -26.15
CA LEU A 194 -13.43 -5.26 -27.30
C LEU A 194 -13.07 -4.06 -28.17
N ILE A 195 -11.83 -4.01 -28.63
CA ILE A 195 -11.37 -3.02 -29.61
C ILE A 195 -11.05 -3.75 -30.91
N VAL A 196 -11.66 -3.29 -32.00
CA VAL A 196 -11.47 -3.85 -33.35
C VAL A 196 -11.09 -2.78 -34.36
N ASP A 197 -10.47 -3.21 -35.46
CA ASP A 197 -10.11 -2.36 -36.59
C ASP A 197 -11.18 -2.32 -37.69
N ALA A 198 -10.92 -1.54 -38.74
CA ALA A 198 -11.84 -1.36 -39.86
C ALA A 198 -12.07 -2.65 -40.69
N ALA A 199 -11.23 -3.67 -40.50
CA ALA A 199 -11.37 -4.99 -41.10
C ALA A 199 -11.89 -6.04 -40.09
N ASP A 200 -12.46 -5.58 -38.96
CA ASP A 200 -12.95 -6.40 -37.85
C ASP A 200 -11.86 -7.30 -37.19
N ASN A 201 -10.57 -6.98 -37.37
CA ASN A 201 -9.51 -7.64 -36.61
C ASN A 201 -9.54 -7.15 -35.16
N VAL A 202 -9.39 -8.09 -34.22
CA VAL A 202 -9.29 -7.76 -32.79
C VAL A 202 -7.92 -7.19 -32.46
N LEU A 203 -7.90 -5.99 -31.86
CA LEU A 203 -6.70 -5.38 -31.28
C LEU A 203 -6.48 -5.89 -29.86
N SER A 204 -7.49 -5.70 -29.00
CA SER A 204 -7.42 -6.07 -27.59
C SER A 204 -8.79 -6.43 -27.04
N PHE A 205 -8.76 -7.24 -25.99
CA PHE A 205 -9.88 -7.56 -25.10
C PHE A 205 -9.56 -6.93 -23.72
N PRO A 206 -9.85 -5.64 -23.50
CA PRO A 206 -9.59 -5.00 -22.22
C PRO A 206 -10.50 -5.52 -21.09
N PRO A 207 -10.02 -5.56 -19.84
CA PRO A 207 -8.66 -5.28 -19.38
C PRO A 207 -7.73 -6.52 -19.40
N ILE A 208 -8.09 -7.56 -20.15
CA ILE A 208 -7.53 -8.91 -20.03
C ILE A 208 -6.24 -9.07 -20.83
N ILE A 209 -6.32 -8.98 -22.16
CA ILE A 209 -5.22 -9.35 -23.05
C ILE A 209 -5.28 -8.67 -24.42
N ASN A 210 -4.14 -8.53 -25.07
CA ASN A 210 -4.02 -8.03 -26.44
C ASN A 210 -3.98 -9.18 -27.45
N SER A 211 -4.25 -8.88 -28.70
CA SER A 211 -4.15 -9.81 -29.83
C SER A 211 -2.70 -9.98 -30.28
N ALA A 212 -2.30 -11.23 -30.55
CA ALA A 212 -0.98 -11.56 -31.09
C ALA A 212 -0.70 -10.84 -32.43
N LEU A 213 -1.75 -10.52 -33.20
CA LEU A 213 -1.65 -9.77 -34.46
C LEU A 213 -0.91 -8.43 -34.32
N THR A 214 -1.08 -7.80 -33.16
CA THR A 214 -0.63 -6.43 -32.89
C THR A 214 0.59 -6.37 -31.99
N MET A 215 1.24 -7.52 -31.76
CA MET A 215 2.41 -7.64 -30.90
C MET A 215 3.52 -6.68 -31.32
N VAL A 216 4.08 -5.99 -30.33
CA VAL A 216 5.22 -5.09 -30.51
C VAL A 216 6.49 -5.93 -30.56
N THR A 217 7.35 -5.63 -31.54
CA THR A 217 8.65 -6.27 -31.74
C THR A 217 9.73 -5.21 -31.95
N ASP A 218 10.99 -5.62 -31.99
CA ASP A 218 12.14 -4.77 -32.35
C ASP A 218 11.99 -4.11 -33.74
N THR A 219 11.24 -4.73 -34.65
CA THR A 219 10.94 -4.15 -35.97
C THR A 219 9.83 -3.09 -35.97
N THR A 220 9.07 -2.99 -34.88
CA THR A 220 7.95 -2.05 -34.75
C THR A 220 8.47 -0.62 -34.60
N LYS A 221 7.95 0.30 -35.43
CA LYS A 221 8.38 1.72 -35.45
C LYS A 221 7.30 2.71 -35.04
N ASP A 222 6.05 2.32 -35.27
CA ASP A 222 4.89 3.17 -35.02
C ASP A 222 3.94 2.40 -34.10
N LEU A 223 3.59 3.02 -32.98
CA LEU A 223 2.73 2.43 -31.96
C LEU A 223 1.37 3.12 -31.95
N PHE A 224 0.32 2.33 -31.81
CA PHE A 224 -0.99 2.78 -31.35
C PHE A 224 -1.14 2.37 -29.89
N ILE A 225 -1.49 3.33 -29.04
CA ILE A 225 -1.60 3.13 -27.60
C ILE A 225 -3.03 3.45 -27.22
N GLU A 226 -3.70 2.53 -26.56
CA GLU A 226 -5.03 2.72 -26.04
C GLU A 226 -5.11 2.42 -24.55
N VAL A 227 -5.84 3.24 -23.84
CA VAL A 227 -6.00 3.15 -22.39
C VAL A 227 -7.49 3.16 -22.09
N THR A 228 -7.99 2.06 -21.56
CA THR A 228 -9.40 1.88 -21.20
C THR A 228 -9.59 1.85 -19.69
N GLY A 229 -10.72 2.34 -19.20
CA GLY A 229 -10.91 2.43 -17.76
C GLY A 229 -12.29 2.82 -17.27
N MET A 230 -12.35 2.98 -15.95
CA MET A 230 -13.56 3.32 -15.19
C MET A 230 -13.65 4.80 -14.85
N ASP A 231 -12.55 5.56 -14.95
CA ASP A 231 -12.48 6.97 -14.57
C ASP A 231 -11.49 7.77 -15.43
N ALA A 232 -11.28 9.04 -15.09
CA ALA A 232 -10.42 9.96 -15.82
C ALA A 232 -8.92 9.61 -15.76
N SER A 233 -8.49 8.68 -14.90
CA SER A 233 -7.08 8.27 -14.77
C SER A 233 -6.54 7.65 -16.06
N VAL A 234 -7.40 7.23 -17.00
CA VAL A 234 -6.98 6.80 -18.35
C VAL A 234 -6.16 7.86 -19.09
N ALA A 235 -6.48 9.14 -18.90
CA ALA A 235 -5.79 10.24 -19.59
C ALA A 235 -4.37 10.43 -19.02
N ILE A 236 -4.23 10.32 -17.70
CA ILE A 236 -2.95 10.40 -16.99
C ILE A 236 -2.04 9.26 -17.43
N ALA A 237 -2.53 8.02 -17.38
CA ALA A 237 -1.74 6.86 -17.80
C ALA A 237 -1.31 6.97 -19.28
N LEU A 238 -2.19 7.43 -20.16
CA LEU A 238 -1.81 7.71 -21.55
C LEU A 238 -0.70 8.77 -21.63
N ASN A 239 -0.85 9.88 -20.92
CA ASN A 239 0.11 10.98 -20.92
C ASN A 239 1.49 10.53 -20.41
N ILE A 240 1.55 9.69 -19.37
CA ILE A 240 2.81 9.11 -18.86
C ILE A 240 3.47 8.26 -19.94
N VAL A 241 2.75 7.31 -20.55
CA VAL A 241 3.31 6.42 -21.57
C VAL A 241 3.79 7.18 -22.80
N VAL A 242 2.99 8.11 -23.34
CA VAL A 242 3.37 8.84 -24.57
C VAL A 242 4.54 9.80 -24.33
N THR A 243 4.64 10.37 -23.13
CA THR A 243 5.78 11.25 -22.80
C THR A 243 7.04 10.45 -22.57
N ALA A 244 6.98 9.27 -21.92
CA ALA A 244 8.10 8.34 -21.84
C ALA A 244 8.62 7.94 -23.23
N LEU A 245 7.73 7.57 -24.15
CA LEU A 245 8.13 7.25 -25.53
C LEU A 245 8.69 8.45 -26.31
N ALA A 246 8.27 9.67 -25.98
CA ALA A 246 8.83 10.87 -26.57
C ALA A 246 10.26 11.16 -26.09
N GLU A 247 10.63 10.77 -24.87
CA GLU A 247 12.03 10.82 -24.38
C GLU A 247 12.95 9.93 -25.23
N ARG A 248 12.42 8.86 -25.84
CA ARG A 248 13.14 8.03 -26.82
C ARG A 248 13.07 8.54 -28.26
N GLY A 249 12.65 9.78 -28.47
CA GLY A 249 12.56 10.42 -29.79
C GLY A 249 11.24 10.13 -30.55
N GLY A 250 10.28 9.47 -29.91
CA GLY A 250 8.96 9.21 -30.48
C GLY A 250 8.19 10.50 -30.78
N ARG A 251 7.54 10.57 -31.95
CA ARG A 251 6.69 11.71 -32.33
C ARG A 251 5.23 11.42 -32.00
N ILE A 252 4.67 12.21 -31.09
CA ILE A 252 3.29 12.04 -30.62
C ILE A 252 2.30 12.62 -31.63
N GLU A 253 1.32 11.82 -32.01
CA GLU A 253 0.17 12.22 -32.79
C GLU A 253 -1.14 11.95 -32.04
N SER A 254 -2.06 12.90 -32.13
CA SER A 254 -3.37 12.81 -31.51
C SER A 254 -4.33 11.94 -32.33
N VAL A 255 -5.14 11.16 -31.63
CA VAL A 255 -6.21 10.30 -32.16
C VAL A 255 -7.56 10.99 -31.95
N LYS A 256 -8.42 10.93 -32.97
CA LYS A 256 -9.79 11.44 -32.88
C LYS A 256 -10.70 10.38 -32.25
N ILE A 257 -11.14 10.63 -31.02
CA ILE A 257 -12.08 9.77 -30.29
C ILE A 257 -13.50 10.30 -30.52
N VAL A 258 -14.36 9.49 -31.12
CA VAL A 258 -15.75 9.84 -31.43
C VAL A 258 -16.68 9.12 -30.46
N SER A 259 -17.54 9.87 -29.77
CA SER A 259 -18.55 9.34 -28.85
C SER A 259 -19.79 10.21 -28.90
N ASN A 260 -20.96 9.60 -29.13
CA ASN A 260 -22.27 10.27 -29.17
C ASN A 260 -22.33 11.54 -30.04
N GLY A 261 -21.70 11.50 -31.23
CA GLY A 261 -21.66 12.65 -32.16
C GLY A 261 -20.71 13.78 -31.75
N SER A 262 -20.04 13.68 -30.59
CA SER A 262 -18.93 14.54 -30.19
C SER A 262 -17.58 13.90 -30.57
N ALA A 263 -16.59 14.72 -30.87
CA ALA A 263 -15.24 14.26 -31.15
C ALA A 263 -14.23 14.99 -30.26
N LYS A 264 -13.40 14.23 -29.56
CA LYS A 264 -12.29 14.74 -28.75
C LYS A 264 -10.97 14.26 -29.36
N LYS A 265 -9.90 15.05 -29.23
CA LYS A 265 -8.54 14.64 -29.59
C LYS A 265 -7.76 14.30 -28.32
N MET A 266 -7.02 13.21 -28.35
CA MET A 266 -6.12 12.79 -27.27
C MET A 266 -4.79 12.31 -27.85
N PRO A 267 -3.66 12.41 -27.13
CA PRO A 267 -3.53 12.92 -25.77
C PRO A 267 -3.67 14.45 -25.73
N ASN A 268 -4.02 14.99 -24.56
CA ASN A 268 -3.92 16.42 -24.28
C ASN A 268 -2.75 16.62 -23.32
N LEU A 269 -1.67 17.20 -23.82
CA LEU A 269 -0.44 17.45 -23.07
C LEU A 269 -0.27 18.93 -22.69
N SER A 270 -1.32 19.74 -22.84
CA SER A 270 -1.30 21.11 -22.34
C SER A 270 -1.12 21.12 -20.82
N PRO A 271 -0.22 21.94 -20.27
CA PRO A 271 -0.03 22.02 -18.83
C PRO A 271 -1.28 22.62 -18.17
N THR A 272 -1.50 22.26 -16.91
CA THR A 272 -2.44 22.99 -16.05
C THR A 272 -1.70 24.10 -15.32
N THR A 273 -2.39 25.18 -14.98
CA THR A 273 -1.77 26.32 -14.28
C THR A 273 -2.24 26.38 -12.84
N ARG A 274 -1.32 26.69 -11.94
CA ARG A 274 -1.56 27.04 -10.54
C ARG A 274 -0.86 28.35 -10.17
N SER A 275 -1.26 28.90 -9.05
CA SER A 275 -0.71 30.14 -8.49
C SER A 275 -0.09 29.82 -7.14
N LEU A 276 1.12 30.32 -6.88
CA LEU A 276 1.85 30.04 -5.66
C LEU A 276 2.41 31.34 -5.07
N GLN A 277 2.03 31.65 -3.83
CA GLN A 277 2.45 32.86 -3.13
C GLN A 277 3.80 32.63 -2.44
N VAL A 278 4.74 33.57 -2.59
CA VAL A 278 6.09 33.48 -1.99
C VAL A 278 6.02 33.39 -0.46
N GLU A 279 5.10 34.12 0.16
CA GLU A 279 4.91 34.13 1.61
C GLU A 279 4.42 32.77 2.13
N GLU A 280 3.55 32.08 1.39
CA GLU A 280 3.03 30.76 1.79
C GLU A 280 4.14 29.70 1.76
N VAL A 281 4.95 29.69 0.70
CA VAL A 281 6.12 28.80 0.56
C VAL A 281 7.06 28.97 1.76
N ASN A 282 7.44 30.21 2.07
CA ASN A 282 8.37 30.52 3.15
C ASN A 282 7.79 30.20 4.53
N SER A 283 6.50 30.47 4.74
CA SER A 283 5.80 30.16 5.98
C SER A 283 5.77 28.65 6.25
N LEU A 284 5.46 27.84 5.23
CA LEU A 284 5.37 26.39 5.39
C LEU A 284 6.75 25.72 5.50
N LEU A 285 7.73 26.18 4.72
CA LEU A 285 9.09 25.61 4.72
C LEU A 285 9.98 26.15 5.84
N GLY A 286 9.62 27.28 6.47
CA GLY A 286 10.51 27.95 7.43
C GLY A 286 11.78 28.50 6.77
N LEU A 287 11.69 28.91 5.50
CA LEU A 287 12.79 29.47 4.71
C LEU A 287 12.53 30.97 4.45
N ASN A 288 13.49 31.62 3.77
CA ASN A 288 13.36 33.00 3.32
C ASN A 288 13.87 33.14 1.87
N LEU A 289 13.25 32.36 0.99
CA LEU A 289 13.53 32.32 -0.45
C LEU A 289 12.83 33.48 -1.17
N ASN A 290 13.50 34.10 -2.14
CA ASN A 290 12.86 35.03 -3.07
C ASN A 290 12.14 34.29 -4.22
N ALA A 291 11.33 35.02 -4.99
CA ALA A 291 10.55 34.46 -6.09
C ALA A 291 11.44 33.76 -7.14
N GLU A 292 12.63 34.29 -7.43
CA GLU A 292 13.59 33.69 -8.36
C GLU A 292 14.17 32.37 -7.85
N GLU A 293 14.44 32.25 -6.55
CA GLU A 293 14.90 31.02 -5.91
C GLU A 293 13.81 29.94 -5.96
N ILE A 294 12.57 30.31 -5.65
CA ILE A 294 11.42 29.40 -5.71
C ILE A 294 11.19 28.93 -7.15
N ALA A 295 11.22 29.84 -8.13
CA ALA A 295 11.08 29.52 -9.54
C ALA A 295 12.17 28.54 -10.00
N ARG A 296 13.44 28.79 -9.64
CA ARG A 296 14.54 27.86 -9.95
C ARG A 296 14.32 26.47 -9.36
N ASN A 297 13.87 26.36 -8.11
CA ASN A 297 13.60 25.05 -7.49
C ASN A 297 12.46 24.30 -8.21
N LEU A 298 11.39 25.00 -8.59
CA LEU A 298 10.30 24.43 -9.40
C LEU A 298 10.77 24.02 -10.80
N GLU A 299 11.63 24.81 -11.44
CA GLU A 299 12.20 24.46 -12.75
C GLU A 299 13.09 23.21 -12.69
N LYS A 300 13.83 22.99 -11.60
CA LYS A 300 14.53 21.72 -11.35
C LYS A 300 13.57 20.53 -11.26
N MET A 301 12.38 20.75 -10.71
CA MET A 301 11.31 19.75 -10.65
C MET A 301 10.46 19.66 -11.93
N ARG A 302 10.95 20.25 -13.04
CA ARG A 302 10.36 20.20 -14.38
C ARG A 302 9.00 20.92 -14.53
N PHE A 303 8.75 21.92 -13.70
CA PHE A 303 7.63 22.86 -13.87
C PHE A 303 8.02 24.05 -14.74
N GLY A 304 7.03 24.69 -15.33
CA GLY A 304 7.20 26.05 -15.85
C GLY A 304 6.89 27.04 -14.74
N ALA A 305 7.78 27.96 -14.42
CA ALA A 305 7.53 28.97 -13.39
C ALA A 305 7.72 30.36 -13.98
N THR A 306 6.68 31.20 -13.91
CA THR A 306 6.76 32.61 -14.30
C THR A 306 6.42 33.49 -13.12
N ILE A 307 7.30 34.44 -12.83
CA ILE A 307 7.16 35.37 -11.70
C ILE A 307 6.22 36.51 -12.10
N ASP A 308 5.27 36.81 -11.22
CA ASP A 308 4.35 37.93 -11.30
C ASP A 308 4.34 38.65 -9.93
N GLU A 309 5.19 39.67 -9.79
CA GLU A 309 5.43 40.38 -8.52
C GLU A 309 5.80 39.44 -7.35
N ASN A 310 4.87 39.23 -6.40
CA ASN A 310 5.04 38.36 -5.22
C ASN A 310 4.41 36.96 -5.41
N GLU A 311 3.96 36.65 -6.62
CA GLU A 311 3.30 35.39 -6.96
C GLU A 311 4.07 34.67 -8.07
N LEU A 312 4.03 33.34 -8.05
CA LEU A 312 4.50 32.51 -9.15
C LEU A 312 3.32 31.84 -9.81
N LYS A 313 3.18 32.06 -11.12
CA LYS A 313 2.30 31.26 -11.97
C LYS A 313 3.06 30.02 -12.43
N VAL A 314 2.59 28.85 -12.00
CA VAL A 314 3.24 27.56 -12.19
C VAL A 314 2.48 26.72 -13.20
N GLU A 315 3.15 26.30 -14.27
CA GLU A 315 2.67 25.35 -15.28
C GLU A 315 3.08 23.93 -14.89
N VAL A 316 2.07 23.12 -14.56
CA VAL A 316 2.19 21.71 -14.18
C VAL A 316 2.12 20.83 -15.44
N PRO A 317 3.14 20.02 -15.73
CA PRO A 317 3.13 19.16 -16.89
C PRO A 317 2.06 18.06 -16.79
N ALA A 318 1.47 17.69 -17.93
CA ALA A 318 0.30 16.82 -17.99
C ALA A 318 0.53 15.34 -17.57
N TYR A 319 1.78 14.97 -17.25
CA TYR A 319 2.14 13.66 -16.69
C TYR A 319 2.22 13.64 -15.16
N ARG A 320 2.27 14.82 -14.50
CA ARG A 320 2.24 14.93 -13.04
C ARG A 320 0.80 14.84 -12.56
N ALA A 321 0.47 13.71 -11.92
CA ALA A 321 -0.88 13.35 -11.48
C ALA A 321 -1.15 13.70 -10.01
N ASP A 322 -0.07 13.90 -9.28
CA ASP A 322 0.02 14.16 -7.84
C ASP A 322 -0.31 15.59 -7.45
N ILE A 323 -0.21 16.56 -8.36
CA ILE A 323 -0.42 17.98 -8.04
C ILE A 323 -1.91 18.33 -7.96
N LEU A 324 -2.50 18.13 -6.78
CA LEU A 324 -3.91 18.35 -6.46
C LEU A 324 -4.13 19.63 -5.65
N HIS A 325 -3.14 20.09 -4.92
CA HIS A 325 -3.11 21.32 -4.14
C HIS A 325 -1.84 22.12 -4.41
N ASP A 326 -1.83 23.39 -4.01
CA ASP A 326 -0.63 24.24 -4.16
C ASP A 326 0.48 23.83 -3.18
N TRP A 327 0.14 23.04 -2.14
CA TRP A 327 1.10 22.46 -1.20
C TRP A 327 1.98 21.39 -1.84
N ASP A 328 1.47 20.68 -2.84
CA ASP A 328 2.27 19.71 -3.60
C ASP A 328 3.38 20.44 -4.40
N LEU A 329 3.14 21.69 -4.80
CA LEU A 329 4.19 22.54 -5.37
C LEU A 329 5.20 23.01 -4.31
N ILE A 330 4.74 23.28 -3.09
CA ILE A 330 5.64 23.66 -1.98
C ILE A 330 6.55 22.48 -1.59
N GLU A 331 6.03 21.25 -1.61
CA GLU A 331 6.83 20.03 -1.45
C GLU A 331 7.92 19.95 -2.52
N ASP A 332 7.58 20.13 -3.80
CA ASP A 332 8.58 20.14 -4.88
C ASP A 332 9.58 21.30 -4.78
N VAL A 333 9.19 22.45 -4.21
CA VAL A 333 10.15 23.52 -3.86
C VAL A 333 11.13 23.03 -2.81
N ALA A 334 10.67 22.30 -1.78
CA ALA A 334 11.55 21.74 -0.75
C ALA A 334 12.50 20.68 -1.31
N ILE A 335 11.99 19.79 -2.18
CA ILE A 335 12.80 18.79 -2.88
C ILE A 335 13.87 19.49 -3.74
N GLY A 336 13.46 20.43 -4.60
CA GLY A 336 14.38 21.19 -5.45
C GLY A 336 15.40 22.04 -4.68
N TYR A 337 15.02 22.53 -3.49
CA TYR A 337 15.94 23.22 -2.57
C TYR A 337 16.97 22.25 -1.97
N GLY A 338 16.55 21.03 -1.63
CA GLY A 338 17.34 19.98 -0.99
C GLY A 338 17.06 19.89 0.51
N TYR A 339 16.48 18.76 0.95
CA TYR A 339 16.16 18.53 2.38
C TYR A 339 17.40 18.56 3.29
N ASP A 340 18.56 18.18 2.75
CA ASP A 340 19.86 18.22 3.43
C ASP A 340 20.31 19.65 3.83
N ARG A 341 19.72 20.68 3.20
CA ARG A 341 20.05 22.09 3.46
C ARG A 341 19.16 22.75 4.51
N PHE A 342 18.11 22.08 4.98
CA PHE A 342 17.26 22.61 6.05
C PHE A 342 18.02 22.61 7.37
N LYS A 343 17.91 23.70 8.12
CA LYS A 343 18.47 23.80 9.47
C LYS A 343 17.39 23.44 10.47
N PRO A 344 17.58 22.41 11.32
CA PRO A 344 16.59 22.05 12.32
C PRO A 344 16.41 23.20 13.32
N VAL A 345 15.16 23.50 13.65
CA VAL A 345 14.78 24.50 14.64
C VAL A 345 13.90 23.85 15.71
N PHE A 346 14.03 24.30 16.96
CA PHE A 346 13.11 23.87 18.01
C PHE A 346 11.77 24.59 17.84
N PRO A 347 10.63 23.89 18.02
CA PRO A 347 9.33 24.55 18.11
C PRO A 347 9.34 25.59 19.24
N GLU A 348 8.76 26.77 18.99
CA GLU A 348 8.70 27.85 19.98
C GLU A 348 7.74 27.55 21.14
N THR A 349 6.87 26.56 20.97
CA THR A 349 5.86 26.19 21.97
C THR A 349 6.45 25.19 22.97
N ALA A 350 6.74 25.65 24.18
CA ALA A 350 7.08 24.80 25.31
C ALA A 350 5.81 24.31 26.02
N THR A 351 5.68 23.00 26.20
CA THR A 351 4.60 22.37 26.98
C THR A 351 5.18 21.45 28.05
N ILE A 352 4.42 21.21 29.12
CA ILE A 352 4.78 20.24 30.16
C ILE A 352 4.02 18.95 29.86
N GLY A 353 4.77 17.88 29.61
CA GLY A 353 4.18 16.54 29.46
C GLY A 353 3.63 16.03 30.78
N LYS A 354 2.54 15.26 30.71
CA LYS A 354 1.99 14.49 31.83
C LYS A 354 1.72 13.07 31.38
N THR A 355 2.09 12.10 32.19
CA THR A 355 1.77 10.70 31.98
C THR A 355 0.25 10.47 31.95
N HIS A 356 -0.21 9.55 31.11
CA HIS A 356 -1.60 9.13 31.09
C HIS A 356 -1.88 8.27 32.33
N TYR A 357 -3.04 8.44 32.97
CA TYR A 357 -3.33 7.78 34.26
C TYR A 357 -3.27 6.23 34.20
N ILE A 358 -3.47 5.65 33.02
CA ILE A 358 -3.35 4.19 32.80
C ILE A 358 -1.88 3.76 32.92
N GLU A 359 -0.95 4.52 32.37
CA GLU A 359 0.48 4.22 32.45
C GLU A 359 0.98 4.31 33.90
N ASP A 360 0.54 5.34 34.65
CA ASP A 360 0.85 5.44 36.10
C ASP A 360 0.36 4.18 36.86
N LYS A 361 -0.80 3.63 36.46
CA LYS A 361 -1.37 2.41 37.05
C LYS A 361 -0.61 1.15 36.61
N PHE A 362 -0.18 1.09 35.35
CA PHE A 362 0.62 -0.02 34.82
C PHE A 362 1.97 -0.08 35.51
N GLU A 363 2.68 1.04 35.60
CA GLU A 363 3.97 1.15 36.28
C GLU A 363 3.87 0.71 37.75
N LEU A 364 2.84 1.19 38.48
CA LEU A 364 2.57 0.76 39.85
C LEU A 364 2.41 -0.76 40.00
N LEU A 365 1.64 -1.38 39.10
CA LEU A 365 1.36 -2.81 39.16
C LEU A 365 2.56 -3.65 38.70
N THR A 366 3.29 -3.19 37.69
CA THR A 366 4.52 -3.80 37.21
C THR A 366 5.57 -3.81 38.31
N ASP A 367 5.80 -2.68 39.00
CA ASP A 367 6.71 -2.59 40.14
C ASP A 367 6.32 -3.55 41.27
N ALA A 368 5.01 -3.62 41.58
CA ALA A 368 4.50 -4.52 42.60
C ALA A 368 4.75 -6.00 42.25
N MET A 369 4.47 -6.40 41.01
CA MET A 369 4.63 -7.78 40.56
C MET A 369 6.10 -8.19 40.45
N VAL A 370 6.97 -7.29 39.99
CA VAL A 370 8.43 -7.48 40.01
C VAL A 370 8.93 -7.63 41.45
N GLY A 371 8.45 -6.78 42.37
CA GLY A 371 8.76 -6.88 43.79
C GLY A 371 8.30 -8.20 44.44
N LEU A 372 7.24 -8.82 43.91
CA LEU A 372 6.76 -10.14 44.30
C LEU A 372 7.52 -11.30 43.63
N GLY A 373 8.53 -10.99 42.80
CA GLY A 373 9.42 -11.97 42.16
C GLY A 373 8.85 -12.58 40.87
N PHE A 374 7.93 -11.90 40.20
CA PHE A 374 7.46 -12.29 38.86
C PHE A 374 8.26 -11.56 37.78
N SER A 375 8.38 -12.18 36.61
CA SER A 375 8.95 -11.58 35.40
C SER A 375 7.84 -11.13 34.45
N GLU A 376 7.92 -9.90 33.96
CA GLU A 376 6.96 -9.39 32.99
C GLU A 376 7.15 -10.08 31.63
N VAL A 377 6.04 -10.37 30.96
CA VAL A 377 6.02 -10.88 29.58
C VAL A 377 5.04 -10.06 28.75
N MET A 378 5.24 -10.08 27.44
CA MET A 378 4.34 -9.43 26.48
C MET A 378 3.77 -10.49 25.53
N THR A 379 2.49 -10.82 25.70
CA THR A 379 1.81 -11.77 24.81
C THR A 379 1.18 -11.05 23.60
N PHE A 380 0.89 -11.81 22.54
CA PHE A 380 0.15 -11.27 21.41
C PHE A 380 -1.29 -10.92 21.83
N THR A 381 -1.81 -9.79 21.31
CA THR A 381 -3.22 -9.42 21.48
C THR A 381 -4.15 -10.28 20.64
N LEU A 382 -3.65 -10.89 19.55
CA LEU A 382 -4.40 -11.83 18.72
C LEU A 382 -4.16 -13.27 19.17
N THR A 383 -5.24 -14.03 19.27
CA THR A 383 -5.25 -15.45 19.66
C THR A 383 -6.35 -16.17 18.87
N ASN A 384 -6.70 -17.38 19.30
CA ASN A 384 -7.74 -18.22 18.72
C ASN A 384 -8.64 -18.83 19.79
N GLU A 385 -9.84 -19.28 19.39
CA GLU A 385 -10.83 -19.83 20.33
C GLU A 385 -10.34 -21.08 21.07
N LYS A 386 -9.45 -21.86 20.47
CA LYS A 386 -8.93 -23.09 21.06
C LYS A 386 -8.07 -22.78 22.30
N VAL A 387 -7.11 -21.86 22.16
CA VAL A 387 -6.28 -21.41 23.29
C VAL A 387 -7.13 -20.68 24.32
N HIS A 388 -8.01 -19.79 23.85
CA HIS A 388 -8.74 -18.87 24.73
C HIS A 388 -9.85 -19.54 25.55
N PHE A 389 -10.55 -20.53 24.96
CA PHE A 389 -11.71 -21.18 25.57
C PHE A 389 -11.52 -22.68 25.76
N ASP A 390 -11.21 -23.42 24.70
CA ASP A 390 -11.26 -24.88 24.73
C ASP A 390 -10.20 -25.48 25.68
N ASN A 391 -8.95 -25.04 25.56
CA ASN A 391 -7.85 -25.44 26.44
C ASN A 391 -8.10 -24.95 27.89
N MET A 392 -8.72 -23.79 28.04
CA MET A 392 -9.05 -23.20 29.35
C MET A 392 -10.32 -23.79 29.98
N ARG A 393 -11.03 -24.68 29.28
CA ARG A 393 -12.35 -25.22 29.71
C ARG A 393 -13.38 -24.14 30.02
N ARG A 394 -13.28 -22.98 29.37
CA ARG A 394 -14.21 -21.87 29.56
C ARG A 394 -15.34 -21.94 28.52
N ILE A 395 -16.52 -21.49 28.94
CA ILE A 395 -17.66 -21.35 28.02
C ILE A 395 -17.32 -20.23 27.03
N ARG A 396 -17.52 -20.49 25.74
CA ARG A 396 -17.29 -19.49 24.70
C ARG A 396 -18.21 -18.29 24.92
N THR A 397 -17.62 -17.11 24.98
CA THR A 397 -18.33 -15.83 25.09
C THR A 397 -18.27 -15.09 23.75
N GLN A 398 -18.98 -13.97 23.65
CA GLN A 398 -18.82 -13.08 22.52
C GLN A 398 -17.38 -12.53 22.48
N VAL A 399 -16.75 -12.59 21.31
CA VAL A 399 -15.40 -12.09 21.05
C VAL A 399 -15.34 -11.31 19.75
N THR A 400 -14.30 -10.50 19.62
CA THR A 400 -14.05 -9.75 18.38
C THR A 400 -13.16 -10.57 17.45
N ASN A 401 -13.71 -10.95 16.29
CA ASN A 401 -13.04 -11.78 15.31
C ASN A 401 -12.34 -10.96 14.21
N VAL A 402 -11.21 -11.45 13.74
CA VAL A 402 -10.47 -10.89 12.60
C VAL A 402 -11.13 -11.38 11.31
N LYS A 403 -11.51 -10.44 10.43
CA LYS A 403 -12.09 -10.78 9.12
C LYS A 403 -10.97 -11.16 8.15
N HIS A 404 -10.96 -12.41 7.68
CA HIS A 404 -9.91 -13.01 6.83
C HIS A 404 -8.53 -13.05 7.51
N PRO A 405 -8.37 -13.83 8.60
CA PRO A 405 -7.09 -13.93 9.30
C PRO A 405 -6.05 -14.64 8.41
N ILE A 406 -4.79 -14.20 8.52
CA ILE A 406 -3.66 -14.80 7.79
C ILE A 406 -3.31 -16.18 8.35
N SER A 407 -3.48 -16.38 9.67
CA SER A 407 -3.23 -17.64 10.37
C SER A 407 -4.44 -18.07 11.19
N ILE A 408 -4.60 -19.39 11.37
CA ILE A 408 -5.57 -19.99 12.29
C ILE A 408 -5.28 -19.71 13.76
N ASP A 409 -4.05 -19.27 14.09
CA ASP A 409 -3.65 -18.97 15.46
C ASP A 409 -4.11 -17.57 15.91
N GLN A 410 -4.49 -16.70 14.96
CA GLN A 410 -4.78 -15.27 15.16
C GLN A 410 -6.16 -14.90 14.59
N THR A 411 -7.20 -15.63 15.01
CA THR A 411 -8.57 -15.46 14.51
C THR A 411 -9.40 -14.46 15.31
N MET A 412 -8.99 -14.13 16.54
CA MET A 412 -9.72 -13.23 17.44
C MET A 412 -8.78 -12.33 18.25
N VAL A 413 -9.32 -11.23 18.77
CA VAL A 413 -8.68 -10.38 19.78
C VAL A 413 -8.92 -11.00 21.15
N ARG A 414 -7.88 -11.11 21.98
CA ARG A 414 -7.97 -11.67 23.34
C ARG A 414 -8.94 -10.88 24.22
N SER A 415 -9.75 -11.60 25.00
CA SER A 415 -10.61 -11.03 26.06
C SER A 415 -10.11 -11.34 27.48
N SER A 416 -8.93 -11.95 27.59
CA SER A 416 -8.28 -12.41 28.81
C SER A 416 -6.80 -12.60 28.48
N ILE A 417 -5.91 -12.30 29.42
CA ILE A 417 -4.45 -12.42 29.28
C ILE A 417 -3.99 -13.80 29.76
N LEU A 418 -4.70 -14.36 30.75
CA LEU A 418 -4.35 -15.61 31.40
C LEU A 418 -4.08 -16.80 30.44
N PRO A 419 -4.89 -17.07 29.40
CA PRO A 419 -4.64 -18.18 28.48
C PRO A 419 -3.28 -18.05 27.78
N SER A 420 -2.92 -16.84 27.36
CA SER A 420 -1.65 -16.55 26.70
C SER A 420 -0.45 -16.73 27.64
N LEU A 421 -0.59 -16.41 28.93
CA LEU A 421 0.45 -16.66 29.92
C LEU A 421 0.71 -18.16 30.12
N ILE A 422 -0.34 -18.98 30.18
CA ILE A 422 -0.20 -20.43 30.30
C ILE A 422 0.41 -21.02 29.01
N GLU A 423 0.05 -20.47 27.84
CA GLU A 423 0.66 -20.82 26.56
C GLU A 423 2.18 -20.53 26.54
N ILE A 424 2.63 -19.40 27.09
CA ILE A 424 4.06 -19.10 27.26
C ILE A 424 4.75 -20.16 28.12
N LEU A 425 4.13 -20.60 29.22
CA LEU A 425 4.70 -21.69 30.03
C LEU A 425 4.89 -22.96 29.20
N SER A 426 3.97 -23.27 28.28
CA SER A 426 4.06 -24.45 27.39
C SER A 426 5.30 -24.37 26.50
N PHE A 427 5.56 -23.20 25.91
CA PHE A 427 6.75 -22.97 25.10
C PHE A 427 8.05 -23.05 25.91
N ASN A 428 7.98 -22.74 27.21
CA ASN A 428 9.13 -22.66 28.11
C ASN A 428 9.24 -23.85 29.08
N LYS A 429 8.51 -24.95 28.86
CA LYS A 429 8.53 -26.13 29.74
C LYS A 429 9.91 -26.79 29.91
N HIS A 430 10.86 -26.48 29.03
CA HIS A 430 12.24 -26.98 29.08
C HIS A 430 13.15 -26.15 30.01
N HIS A 431 12.68 -25.01 30.51
CA HIS A 431 13.41 -24.15 31.44
C HIS A 431 13.16 -24.55 32.90
N ASP A 432 14.11 -24.18 33.77
CA ASP A 432 14.05 -24.49 35.18
C ASP A 432 12.82 -23.89 35.87
N LEU A 433 12.33 -24.61 36.89
CA LEU A 433 11.25 -24.17 37.76
C LEU A 433 11.82 -23.60 39.07
N PRO A 434 11.13 -22.66 39.74
CA PRO A 434 9.81 -22.13 39.41
C PRO A 434 9.85 -21.10 38.27
N GLN A 435 8.81 -21.07 37.44
CA GLN A 435 8.59 -19.98 36.49
C GLN A 435 7.42 -19.13 36.99
N LYS A 436 7.64 -17.82 37.09
CA LYS A 436 6.67 -16.83 37.60
C LYS A 436 6.59 -15.68 36.61
N ILE A 437 5.49 -15.60 35.87
CA ILE A 437 5.32 -14.57 34.85
C ILE A 437 4.00 -13.82 35.02
N PHE A 438 4.00 -12.57 34.61
CA PHE A 438 2.82 -11.71 34.64
C PHE A 438 2.79 -10.79 33.42
N GLU A 439 1.61 -10.26 33.14
CA GLU A 439 1.44 -9.21 32.15
C GLU A 439 0.34 -8.25 32.64
N VAL A 440 0.61 -6.96 32.48
CA VAL A 440 -0.41 -5.90 32.57
C VAL A 440 -0.64 -5.41 31.15
N GLY A 441 -1.87 -5.45 30.66
CA GLY A 441 -2.13 -5.09 29.27
C GLY A 441 -3.59 -4.97 28.89
N ASP A 442 -3.78 -4.56 27.64
CA ASP A 442 -5.12 -4.36 27.09
C ASP A 442 -5.75 -5.67 26.62
N VAL A 443 -7.07 -5.74 26.81
CA VAL A 443 -7.96 -6.74 26.22
C VAL A 443 -9.18 -6.04 25.61
N LEU A 444 -9.93 -6.78 24.80
CA LEU A 444 -11.17 -6.29 24.22
C LEU A 444 -12.37 -7.05 24.77
N LEU A 445 -13.18 -6.39 25.60
CA LEU A 445 -14.41 -6.92 26.20
C LEU A 445 -15.62 -6.23 25.56
N ASP A 446 -16.50 -7.00 24.91
CA ASP A 446 -17.71 -6.48 24.27
C ASP A 446 -17.47 -5.27 23.34
N GLY A 447 -16.34 -5.28 22.62
CA GLY A 447 -15.93 -4.19 21.72
C GLY A 447 -15.39 -2.94 22.42
N LYS A 448 -15.07 -3.03 23.72
CA LYS A 448 -14.45 -1.95 24.51
C LYS A 448 -13.10 -2.38 25.05
N ASN A 449 -12.14 -1.46 25.02
CA ASN A 449 -10.85 -1.69 25.64
C ASN A 449 -11.04 -1.76 27.15
N ALA A 450 -10.40 -2.75 27.76
CA ALA A 450 -10.28 -2.92 29.20
C ALA A 450 -8.82 -3.28 29.51
N GLN A 451 -8.37 -2.95 30.72
CA GLN A 451 -7.04 -3.26 31.19
C GLN A 451 -7.10 -4.42 32.17
N LEU A 452 -6.31 -5.46 31.95
CA LEU A 452 -6.17 -6.58 32.88
C LEU A 452 -4.74 -6.68 33.39
N LEU A 453 -4.59 -7.14 34.63
CA LEU A 453 -3.38 -7.74 35.17
C LEU A 453 -3.61 -9.24 35.30
N ALA A 454 -2.73 -10.05 34.75
CA ALA A 454 -2.73 -11.50 34.99
C ALA A 454 -1.35 -12.01 35.37
N CYS A 455 -1.30 -13.09 36.16
CA CYS A 455 -0.07 -13.77 36.50
C CYS A 455 -0.25 -15.28 36.63
N VAL A 456 0.84 -16.02 36.40
CA VAL A 456 0.92 -17.47 36.58
C VAL A 456 2.23 -17.85 37.29
N SER A 457 2.17 -18.83 38.17
CA SER A 457 3.32 -19.44 38.85
C SER A 457 3.23 -20.96 38.70
N ILE A 458 4.28 -21.58 38.16
CA ILE A 458 4.36 -23.04 37.94
C ILE A 458 5.53 -23.64 38.72
N HIS A 459 5.23 -24.61 39.59
CA HIS A 459 6.19 -25.46 40.28
C HIS A 459 5.49 -26.56 41.10
N SER A 460 6.26 -27.56 41.54
CA SER A 460 5.76 -28.73 42.30
C SER A 460 5.07 -28.44 43.63
N LYS A 461 5.14 -27.19 44.14
CA LYS A 461 4.54 -26.76 45.41
C LYS A 461 3.50 -25.65 45.24
N ALA A 462 3.17 -25.27 44.00
CA ALA A 462 2.24 -24.19 43.73
C ALA A 462 0.88 -24.53 44.34
N ASN A 463 0.33 -23.62 45.13
CA ASN A 463 -0.91 -23.86 45.88
C ASN A 463 -1.74 -22.60 46.11
N PHE A 464 -2.99 -22.78 46.49
CA PHE A 464 -3.97 -21.72 46.67
C PHE A 464 -3.53 -20.61 47.63
N ALA A 465 -2.78 -20.94 48.69
CA ALA A 465 -2.33 -19.93 49.66
C ALA A 465 -1.28 -18.99 49.07
N GLU A 466 -0.41 -19.49 48.18
CA GLU A 466 0.56 -18.67 47.45
C GLU A 466 -0.16 -17.63 46.60
N ILE A 467 -1.05 -18.05 45.71
CA ILE A 467 -1.70 -17.13 44.78
C ILE A 467 -2.68 -16.19 45.47
N LYS A 468 -3.33 -16.64 46.54
CA LYS A 468 -4.11 -15.77 47.42
C LYS A 468 -3.24 -14.64 47.99
N SER A 469 -2.05 -14.96 48.51
CA SER A 469 -1.15 -13.93 49.05
C SER A 469 -0.70 -12.92 47.99
N ILE A 470 -0.53 -13.34 46.74
CA ILE A 470 -0.21 -12.45 45.62
C ILE A 470 -1.40 -11.54 45.29
N ALA A 471 -2.60 -12.11 45.11
CA ALA A 471 -3.81 -11.34 44.83
C ALA A 471 -4.12 -10.32 45.94
N GLU A 472 -4.02 -10.70 47.21
CA GLU A 472 -4.21 -9.79 48.35
C GLU A 472 -3.15 -8.68 48.39
N SER A 473 -1.91 -8.98 47.98
CA SER A 473 -0.84 -7.97 47.91
C SER A 473 -1.08 -6.95 46.80
N VAL A 474 -1.55 -7.39 45.63
CA VAL A 474 -1.94 -6.52 44.51
C VAL A 474 -3.09 -5.60 44.92
N MET A 475 -4.15 -6.15 45.54
CA MET A 475 -5.30 -5.34 46.00
C MET A 475 -4.91 -4.32 47.07
N ARG A 476 -3.96 -4.67 47.94
CA ARG A 476 -3.40 -3.73 48.93
C ARG A 476 -2.62 -2.60 48.27
N GLU A 477 -1.85 -2.88 47.23
CA GLU A 477 -1.12 -1.86 46.48
C GLU A 477 -2.07 -0.91 45.75
N LEU A 478 -3.15 -1.46 45.18
CA LEU A 478 -4.26 -0.70 44.60
C LEU A 478 -5.11 0.04 45.64
N ARG A 479 -4.84 -0.14 46.95
CA ARG A 479 -5.58 0.46 48.08
C ARG A 479 -7.09 0.28 47.97
N THR A 480 -7.52 -0.88 47.48
CA THR A 480 -8.93 -1.18 47.19
C THR A 480 -9.45 -2.21 48.18
N GLU A 481 -10.56 -1.90 48.85
CA GLU A 481 -11.27 -2.86 49.71
C GLU A 481 -11.99 -3.89 48.84
N PHE A 482 -11.92 -5.16 49.23
CA PHE A 482 -12.50 -6.27 48.48
C PHE A 482 -12.98 -7.38 49.41
N THR A 483 -13.89 -8.21 48.89
CA THR A 483 -14.28 -9.48 49.49
C THR A 483 -13.92 -10.64 48.56
N ILE A 484 -13.79 -11.83 49.15
CA ILE A 484 -13.52 -13.07 48.41
C ILE A 484 -14.76 -13.94 48.47
N GLU A 485 -15.22 -14.39 47.31
CA GLU A 485 -16.33 -15.33 47.16
C GLU A 485 -15.86 -16.58 46.40
N GLU A 486 -16.56 -17.70 46.57
CA GLU A 486 -16.26 -18.92 45.82
C GLU A 486 -16.48 -18.68 44.32
N ALA A 487 -15.50 -19.07 43.49
CA ALA A 487 -15.60 -18.90 42.04
C ALA A 487 -16.25 -20.10 41.34
N ASP A 488 -16.78 -19.83 40.16
CA ASP A 488 -17.37 -20.79 39.24
C ASP A 488 -16.56 -21.01 37.94
N ASP A 489 -15.39 -20.36 37.81
CA ASP A 489 -14.54 -20.47 36.61
C ASP A 489 -13.91 -21.87 36.49
N HIS A 490 -14.27 -22.57 35.40
CA HIS A 490 -13.86 -23.95 35.11
C HIS A 490 -12.39 -24.10 34.68
N ALA A 491 -11.70 -22.99 34.39
CA ALA A 491 -10.25 -22.99 34.20
C ALA A 491 -9.50 -23.35 35.50
N PHE A 492 -10.14 -23.12 36.65
CA PHE A 492 -9.59 -23.37 37.97
C PHE A 492 -10.19 -24.61 38.63
N LEU A 493 -9.45 -25.20 39.57
CA LEU A 493 -9.83 -26.40 40.32
C LEU A 493 -10.99 -26.10 41.30
N GLU A 494 -12.00 -26.97 41.31
CA GLU A 494 -13.15 -26.88 42.20
C GLU A 494 -12.72 -26.89 43.68
N GLY A 495 -13.31 -26.02 44.50
CA GLY A 495 -12.94 -25.81 45.89
C GLY A 495 -11.60 -25.09 46.12
N ARG A 496 -10.85 -24.77 45.05
CA ARG A 496 -9.55 -24.04 45.11
C ARG A 496 -9.50 -22.87 44.13
N ARG A 497 -10.62 -22.17 44.03
CA ARG A 497 -10.86 -21.02 43.14
C ARG A 497 -11.73 -19.96 43.82
N ALA A 498 -11.44 -18.69 43.56
CA ALA A 498 -12.06 -17.57 44.24
C ALA A 498 -12.21 -16.34 43.34
N HIS A 499 -13.33 -15.63 43.48
CA HIS A 499 -13.58 -14.33 42.85
C HIS A 499 -13.18 -13.20 43.79
N ILE A 500 -12.62 -12.13 43.21
CA ILE A 500 -12.39 -10.86 43.90
C ILE A 500 -13.57 -9.95 43.60
N ILE A 501 -14.29 -9.54 44.65
CA ILE A 501 -15.46 -8.68 44.56
C ILE A 501 -15.13 -7.30 45.11
N VAL A 502 -15.33 -6.26 44.30
CA VAL A 502 -15.18 -4.85 44.69
C VAL A 502 -16.50 -4.14 44.43
N ASN A 503 -17.07 -3.48 45.44
CA ASN A 503 -18.37 -2.79 45.33
C ASN A 503 -19.49 -3.66 44.73
N GLY A 504 -19.52 -4.95 45.06
CA GLY A 504 -20.49 -5.92 44.55
C GLY A 504 -20.29 -6.35 43.09
N ARG A 505 -19.16 -5.99 42.46
CA ARG A 505 -18.80 -6.40 41.10
C ARG A 505 -17.61 -7.36 41.13
N ARG A 506 -17.65 -8.40 40.31
CA ARG A 506 -16.51 -9.30 40.06
C ARG A 506 -15.45 -8.53 39.29
N MET A 507 -14.30 -8.32 39.91
CA MET A 507 -13.14 -7.70 39.26
C MET A 507 -12.12 -8.72 38.79
N GLY A 508 -12.06 -9.92 39.40
CA GLY A 508 -11.04 -10.89 39.04
C GLY A 508 -11.27 -12.27 39.60
N THR A 509 -10.39 -13.19 39.25
CA THR A 509 -10.42 -14.58 39.70
C THR A 509 -9.00 -15.06 39.97
N PHE A 510 -8.81 -15.85 41.03
CA PHE A 510 -7.54 -16.53 41.32
C PHE A 510 -7.77 -17.94 41.82
N GLY A 511 -6.75 -18.79 41.69
CA GLY A 511 -6.79 -20.15 42.21
C GLY A 511 -5.73 -21.08 41.64
N GLU A 512 -5.91 -22.37 41.91
CA GLU A 512 -5.16 -23.45 41.24
C GLU A 512 -5.78 -23.75 39.89
N ILE A 513 -4.98 -23.81 38.83
CA ILE A 513 -5.46 -24.19 37.48
C ILE A 513 -5.87 -25.66 37.49
N HIS A 514 -6.97 -25.96 36.81
CA HIS A 514 -7.49 -27.32 36.74
C HIS A 514 -6.52 -28.28 36.02
N PRO A 515 -6.31 -29.53 36.49
CA PRO A 515 -5.38 -30.48 35.87
C PRO A 515 -5.59 -30.69 34.36
N ASP A 516 -6.84 -30.81 33.90
CA ASP A 516 -7.16 -30.90 32.47
C ASP A 516 -6.67 -29.70 31.65
N VAL A 517 -6.69 -28.48 32.21
CA VAL A 517 -6.16 -27.28 31.55
C VAL A 517 -4.65 -27.38 31.45
N ILE A 518 -3.96 -27.71 32.56
CA ILE A 518 -2.51 -27.92 32.60
C ILE A 518 -2.08 -28.93 31.52
N LEU A 519 -2.78 -30.07 31.44
CA LEU A 519 -2.52 -31.11 30.44
C LEU A 519 -2.84 -30.67 29.01
N SER A 520 -3.89 -29.87 28.79
CA SER A 520 -4.24 -29.36 27.46
C SER A 520 -3.15 -28.44 26.87
N PHE A 521 -2.45 -27.70 27.74
CA PHE A 521 -1.26 -26.91 27.39
C PHE A 521 0.03 -27.73 27.44
N GLY A 522 -0.02 -29.04 27.65
CA GLY A 522 1.16 -29.91 27.64
C GLY A 522 2.15 -29.66 28.79
N LEU A 523 1.65 -29.15 29.92
CA LEU A 523 2.37 -28.94 31.17
C LEU A 523 2.14 -30.12 32.12
N ASP A 524 3.05 -30.32 33.08
CA ASP A 524 3.05 -31.48 33.99
C ASP A 524 3.18 -31.10 35.48
N GLN A 525 3.33 -29.81 35.79
CA GLN A 525 3.44 -29.30 37.16
C GLN A 525 2.21 -28.49 37.55
N PRO A 526 1.89 -28.39 38.86
CA PRO A 526 0.85 -27.50 39.35
C PRO A 526 1.08 -26.05 38.93
N VAL A 527 0.02 -25.39 38.45
CA VAL A 527 0.00 -23.98 38.08
C VAL A 527 -1.02 -23.26 38.96
N VAL A 528 -0.61 -22.14 39.54
CA VAL A 528 -1.54 -21.19 40.17
C VAL A 528 -1.58 -19.90 39.37
N ALA A 529 -2.75 -19.26 39.35
CA ALA A 529 -2.94 -18.09 38.52
C ALA A 529 -3.93 -17.09 39.11
N PHE A 530 -3.82 -15.86 38.63
CA PHE A 530 -4.66 -14.74 38.99
C PHE A 530 -4.87 -13.86 37.76
N GLU A 531 -6.08 -13.32 37.62
CA GLU A 531 -6.42 -12.31 36.61
C GLU A 531 -7.39 -11.30 37.22
N LEU A 532 -7.13 -10.02 37.00
CA LEU A 532 -7.87 -8.89 37.56
C LEU A 532 -8.10 -7.83 36.51
N ASP A 533 -9.34 -7.40 36.37
CA ASP A 533 -9.73 -6.18 35.70
C ASP A 533 -9.32 -4.98 36.55
N ILE A 534 -8.47 -4.14 35.95
CA ILE A 534 -7.89 -2.95 36.55
C ILE A 534 -8.37 -1.68 35.87
N SER A 535 -9.40 -1.77 35.01
CA SER A 535 -9.98 -0.64 34.26
C SER A 535 -10.57 0.45 35.17
#